data_AF-A0A915HG30-F1
#
_entry.id   AF-A0A915HG30-F1
#
_cell.length_a   1.000
_cell.length_b   1.000
_cell.length_c   1.000
_cell.angle_alpha   90.00
_cell.angle_beta   90.00
_cell.angle_gamma   90.00
#
_symmetry.space_group_name_H-M   'P 1'
#
loop_
_entity.id
_entity.type
_entity.pdbx_description
1 polymer ?
#
loop_
_entity_poly.entity_id
_entity_poly.type
_entity_poly.pdbx_seq_one_letter_code
_entity_poly.pdbx_strand_id
1 'polypeptide(L)'
;MPRNYKRKRPDRSTLHDKYKSNHSNKVERPTVFTQEEELAFVDVVIKVAEWGFPLSILDLKHIIKGYLDRAGRKVENFVENKPGKELCLSFLKHHENALSQRFASNIKRSRALVSVEEMEKYFGHLKTSLEGASPENIFN
;
A
#
# COMPACT_ATOMS: atom_id res chain seq x y z
N MET A 1 3.29 31.25 15.33
CA MET A 1 1.94 31.83 15.54
C MET A 1 0.89 30.72 15.39
N PRO A 2 0.27 30.22 16.48
CA PRO A 2 -0.81 29.24 16.37
C PRO A 2 -2.10 29.92 15.89
N ARG A 3 -2.75 29.38 14.85
CA ARG A 3 -4.05 29.86 14.38
C ARG A 3 -5.14 29.41 15.37
N ASN A 4 -5.64 30.34 16.17
CA ASN A 4 -6.81 30.13 17.04
C ASN A 4 -8.09 30.06 16.20
N TYR A 5 -8.52 28.86 15.80
CA TYR A 5 -9.84 28.66 15.22
C TYR A 5 -10.89 28.66 16.33
N LYS A 6 -11.62 29.77 16.50
CA LYS A 6 -12.85 29.79 17.31
C LYS A 6 -13.87 28.85 16.66
N ARG A 7 -14.32 27.82 17.38
CA ARG A 7 -15.41 26.94 16.92
C ARG A 7 -16.68 27.77 16.78
N LYS A 8 -17.13 28.02 15.55
CA LYS A 8 -18.41 28.70 15.28
C LYS A 8 -19.55 27.75 15.65
N ARG A 9 -20.62 28.31 16.24
CA ARG A 9 -21.85 27.55 16.48
C ARG A 9 -22.47 27.17 15.13
N PRO A 10 -22.86 25.90 14.92
CA PRO A 10 -23.60 25.51 13.73
C PRO A 10 -24.96 26.22 13.73
N ASP A 11 -25.49 26.48 12.53
CA ASP A 11 -26.79 27.11 12.38
C ASP A 11 -27.93 26.13 12.73
N ARG A 12 -29.14 26.68 12.91
CA ARG A 12 -30.30 25.89 13.31
C ARG A 12 -30.68 24.82 12.28
N SER A 13 -30.45 25.06 10.99
CA SER A 13 -30.77 24.08 9.95
C SER A 13 -29.83 22.87 10.03
N THR A 14 -28.52 23.09 10.21
CA THR A 14 -27.56 22.00 10.44
C THR A 14 -27.91 21.15 11.67
N LEU A 15 -28.33 21.78 12.76
CA LEU A 15 -28.77 21.05 13.97
C LEU A 15 -30.04 20.24 13.73
N HIS A 16 -31.00 20.80 13.01
CA HIS A 16 -32.26 20.14 12.68
C HIS A 16 -32.06 18.99 11.69
N ASP A 17 -31.18 19.13 10.70
CA ASP A 17 -30.81 18.06 9.77
C ASP A 17 -30.05 16.93 10.46
N LYS A 18 -29.19 17.27 11.42
CA LYS A 18 -28.53 16.28 12.28
C LYS A 18 -29.54 15.53 13.15
N TYR A 19 -30.52 16.24 13.73
CA TYR A 19 -31.60 15.64 14.50
C TYR A 19 -32.47 14.70 13.66
N LYS A 20 -32.78 15.10 12.41
CA LYS A 20 -33.53 14.28 11.45
C LYS A 20 -32.69 13.18 10.78
N SER A 21 -31.39 13.13 11.03
CA SER A 21 -30.45 12.22 10.37
C SER A 21 -30.48 12.31 8.84
N ASN A 22 -30.81 13.49 8.30
CA ASN A 22 -30.87 13.75 6.85
C ASN A 22 -29.49 13.55 6.17
N HIS A 23 -28.40 13.68 6.94
CA HIS A 23 -27.03 13.46 6.50
C HIS A 23 -26.34 12.42 7.40
N SER A 24 -26.86 11.20 7.41
CA SER A 24 -26.31 10.07 8.19
C SER A 24 -25.09 9.42 7.55
N ASN A 25 -24.86 9.65 6.26
CA ASN A 25 -23.69 9.14 5.56
C ASN A 25 -22.42 9.72 6.17
N LYS A 26 -21.44 8.85 6.39
CA LYS A 26 -20.10 9.25 6.82
C LYS A 26 -19.52 10.16 5.73
N VAL A 27 -19.32 11.44 6.05
CA VAL A 27 -18.72 12.42 5.14
C VAL A 27 -17.23 12.14 5.05
N GLU A 28 -16.86 11.11 4.29
CA GLU A 28 -15.47 10.84 3.94
C GLU A 28 -15.09 11.66 2.71
N ARG A 29 -13.83 12.10 2.64
CA ARG A 29 -13.33 12.73 1.43
C ARG A 29 -13.29 11.66 0.33
N PRO A 30 -13.69 12.00 -0.92
CA PRO A 30 -13.57 11.07 -2.03
C PRO A 30 -12.12 10.56 -2.15
N THR A 31 -11.96 9.25 -2.21
CA THR A 31 -10.66 8.61 -2.40
C THR A 31 -10.14 8.96 -3.79
N VAL A 32 -8.86 9.33 -3.87
CA VAL A 32 -8.19 9.64 -5.16
C VAL A 32 -8.10 8.38 -6.04
N PHE A 33 -8.13 7.22 -5.41
CA PHE A 33 -7.99 5.91 -6.01
C PHE A 33 -9.32 5.16 -5.96
N THR A 34 -9.54 4.28 -6.93
CA THR A 34 -10.65 3.33 -6.88
C THR A 34 -10.36 2.26 -5.82
N GLN A 35 -11.40 1.54 -5.38
CA GLN A 35 -11.22 0.45 -4.42
C GLN A 35 -10.28 -0.64 -4.96
N GLU A 36 -10.36 -0.95 -6.26
CA GLU A 36 -9.49 -1.92 -6.92
C GLU A 36 -8.02 -1.48 -6.89
N GLU A 37 -7.76 -0.19 -7.13
CA GLU A 37 -6.41 0.39 -7.05
C GLU A 37 -5.87 0.33 -5.61
N GLU A 38 -6.69 0.69 -4.62
CA GLU A 38 -6.29 0.62 -3.21
C GLU A 38 -5.96 -0.80 -2.78
N LEU A 39 -6.77 -1.79 -3.17
CA LEU A 39 -6.51 -3.20 -2.90
C LEU A 39 -5.22 -3.68 -3.56
N ALA A 40 -4.94 -3.27 -4.79
CA ALA A 40 -3.68 -3.59 -5.45
C ALA A 40 -2.46 -3.02 -4.70
N PHE A 41 -2.57 -1.81 -4.15
CA PHE A 41 -1.50 -1.26 -3.30
C PHE A 41 -1.33 -2.05 -2.00
N VAL A 42 -2.42 -2.47 -1.37
CA VAL A 42 -2.38 -3.31 -0.17
C VAL A 42 -1.66 -4.64 -0.47
N ASP A 43 -1.99 -5.30 -1.57
CA ASP A 43 -1.36 -6.57 -1.97
C ASP A 43 0.14 -6.43 -2.18
N VAL A 44 0.58 -5.34 -2.84
CA VAL A 44 2.00 -5.03 -3.01
C VAL A 44 2.68 -4.86 -1.66
N VAL A 45 2.07 -4.12 -0.73
CA VAL A 45 2.62 -3.91 0.61
C VAL A 45 2.74 -5.22 1.38
N ILE A 46 1.73 -6.09 1.31
CA ILE A 46 1.75 -7.40 1.96
C ILE A 46 2.84 -8.28 1.34
N LYS A 47 2.94 -8.36 0.02
CA LYS A 47 3.94 -9.17 -0.68
C LYS A 47 5.37 -8.76 -0.35
N VAL A 48 5.65 -7.45 -0.35
CA VAL A 48 6.99 -6.94 -0.05
C VAL A 48 7.33 -7.17 1.43
N ALA A 49 6.34 -7.07 2.33
CA ALA A 49 6.51 -7.47 3.71
C ALA A 49 6.69 -8.98 3.90
N GLU A 50 6.04 -9.83 3.11
CA GLU A 50 6.26 -11.28 3.08
C GLU A 50 7.68 -11.63 2.62
N TRP A 51 8.29 -10.82 1.76
CA TRP A 51 9.69 -10.97 1.36
C TRP A 51 10.69 -10.50 2.42
N GLY A 52 10.22 -9.91 3.52
CA GLY A 52 11.05 -9.46 4.63
C GLY A 52 11.47 -7.99 4.54
N PHE A 53 10.93 -7.24 3.58
CA PHE A 53 11.21 -5.83 3.38
C PHE A 53 9.94 -5.01 3.68
N PRO A 54 9.67 -4.65 4.95
CA PRO A 54 8.50 -3.83 5.23
C PRO A 54 8.66 -2.43 4.63
N LEU A 55 7.64 -1.98 3.92
CA LEU A 55 7.63 -0.68 3.25
C LEU A 55 7.40 0.46 4.24
N SER A 56 8.18 1.53 4.08
CA SER A 56 7.95 2.78 4.79
C SER A 56 6.88 3.63 4.10
N ILE A 57 6.41 4.68 4.79
CA ILE A 57 5.53 5.71 4.21
C ILE A 57 6.17 6.34 2.96
N LEU A 58 7.50 6.48 2.94
CA LEU A 58 8.20 7.07 1.81
C LEU A 58 8.13 6.14 0.59
N ASP A 59 8.26 4.84 0.79
CA ASP A 59 8.20 3.86 -0.30
C ASP A 59 6.80 3.80 -0.89
N LEU A 60 5.76 3.83 -0.04
CA LEU A 60 4.36 3.92 -0.49
C LEU A 60 4.13 5.15 -1.38
N LYS A 61 4.72 6.30 -1.04
CA LYS A 61 4.65 7.51 -1.88
C LYS A 61 5.27 7.30 -3.26
N HIS A 62 6.40 6.61 -3.34
CA HIS A 62 7.08 6.34 -4.60
C HIS A 62 6.36 5.28 -5.43
N ILE A 63 5.78 4.26 -4.80
CA ILE A 63 4.94 3.26 -5.46
C ILE A 63 3.74 3.94 -6.12
N ILE A 64 3.02 4.78 -5.38
CA ILE A 64 1.86 5.51 -5.88
C ILE A 64 2.28 6.46 -7.02
N LYS A 65 3.39 7.21 -6.85
CA LYS A 65 3.92 8.07 -7.91
C LYS A 65 4.24 7.27 -9.17
N GLY A 66 4.97 6.16 -9.04
CA GLY A 66 5.34 5.31 -10.17
C GLY A 66 4.12 4.69 -10.86
N TYR A 67 3.09 4.33 -10.10
CA TYR A 67 1.82 3.88 -10.65
C TYR A 67 1.15 4.97 -11.49
N LEU A 68 1.01 6.18 -10.95
CA LEU A 68 0.41 7.32 -11.64
C LEU A 68 1.18 7.73 -12.91
N ASP A 69 2.50 7.76 -12.81
CA ASP A 69 3.38 8.11 -13.94
C ASP A 69 3.27 7.08 -15.07
N ARG A 70 3.23 5.77 -14.76
CA ARG A 70 3.02 4.70 -15.75
C ARG A 70 1.61 4.72 -16.34
N ALA A 71 0.61 5.09 -15.55
CA ALA A 71 -0.77 5.23 -16.01
C ALA A 71 -1.00 6.53 -16.81
N GLY A 72 -0.03 7.44 -16.88
CA GLY A 72 -0.19 8.76 -17.48
C GLY A 72 -1.21 9.65 -16.76
N ARG A 73 -1.59 9.31 -15.51
CA ARG A 73 -2.62 10.01 -14.75
C ARG A 73 -1.98 11.10 -13.89
N LYS A 74 -2.36 12.35 -14.14
CA LYS A 74 -1.94 13.49 -13.30
C LYS A 74 -3.02 13.82 -12.26
N VAL A 75 -2.64 13.82 -10.99
CA VAL A 75 -3.54 14.23 -9.90
C VAL A 75 -3.19 15.66 -9.50
N GLU A 76 -4.11 16.60 -9.71
CA GLU A 76 -3.86 18.04 -9.48
C GLU A 76 -3.41 18.37 -8.05
N ASN A 77 -3.92 17.61 -7.08
CA ASN A 77 -3.63 17.81 -5.66
C ASN A 77 -2.26 17.25 -5.23
N PHE A 78 -1.54 16.57 -6.13
CA PHE A 78 -0.23 15.98 -5.85
C PHE A 78 0.89 16.80 -6.48
N VAL A 79 1.88 17.16 -5.67
CA VAL A 79 3.11 17.77 -6.17
C VAL A 79 3.94 16.68 -6.83
N GLU A 80 4.22 16.81 -8.13
CA GLU A 80 4.97 15.82 -8.92
C GLU A 80 4.36 14.40 -8.87
N ASN A 81 3.02 14.30 -8.91
CA ASN A 81 2.29 13.02 -8.75
C ASN A 81 2.62 12.25 -7.45
N LYS A 82 3.26 12.91 -6.49
CA LYS A 82 3.60 12.30 -5.21
C LYS A 82 2.53 12.61 -4.18
N PRO A 83 1.93 11.60 -3.54
CA PRO A 83 0.90 11.83 -2.53
C PRO A 83 1.48 12.49 -1.28
N GLY A 84 0.65 13.32 -0.64
CA GLY A 84 0.95 13.92 0.66
C GLY A 84 1.10 12.87 1.77
N LYS A 85 1.74 13.25 2.88
CA LYS A 85 1.88 12.38 4.06
C LYS A 85 0.52 11.95 4.62
N GLU A 86 -0.43 12.88 4.69
CA GLU A 86 -1.79 12.64 5.22
C GLU A 86 -2.54 11.56 4.43
N LEU A 87 -2.39 11.53 3.11
CA LEU A 87 -3.03 10.48 2.30
C LEU A 87 -2.48 9.11 2.65
N CYS A 88 -1.16 8.98 2.78
CA CYS A 88 -0.53 7.71 3.13
C CYS A 88 -0.92 7.27 4.55
N LEU A 89 -1.03 8.20 5.50
CA LEU A 89 -1.50 7.91 6.86
C LEU A 89 -2.97 7.46 6.86
N SER A 90 -3.82 8.14 6.07
CA SER A 90 -5.21 7.74 5.90
C SER A 90 -5.31 6.35 5.32
N PHE A 91 -4.57 6.05 4.25
CA PHE A 91 -4.51 4.73 3.62
C PHE A 91 -4.17 3.63 4.63
N LEU A 92 -3.09 3.82 5.41
CA LEU A 92 -2.69 2.86 6.43
C LEU A 92 -3.77 2.67 7.51
N LYS A 93 -4.47 3.74 7.89
CA LYS A 93 -5.57 3.69 8.85
C LYS A 93 -6.80 2.96 8.28
N HIS A 94 -7.16 3.19 7.03
CA HIS A 94 -8.29 2.52 6.38
C HIS A 94 -8.06 1.02 6.23
N HIS A 95 -6.80 0.62 6.06
CA HIS A 95 -6.41 -0.79 5.91
C HIS A 95 -5.73 -1.37 7.15
N GLU A 96 -5.92 -0.80 8.34
CA GLU A 96 -5.27 -1.26 9.57
C GLU A 96 -5.57 -2.72 9.94
N ASN A 97 -6.73 -3.23 9.49
CA ASN A 97 -7.12 -4.63 9.65
C ASN A 97 -6.28 -5.60 8.81
N ALA A 98 -5.71 -5.14 7.69
CA ALA A 98 -4.89 -5.95 6.78
C ALA A 98 -3.41 -5.59 6.86
N LEU A 99 -3.10 -4.32 7.08
CA LEU A 99 -1.76 -3.74 7.15
C LEU A 99 -1.41 -3.46 8.62
N SER A 100 -0.65 -4.35 9.23
CA SER A 100 0.01 -4.08 10.51
C SER A 100 1.37 -3.40 10.28
N GLN A 101 1.78 -2.49 11.16
CA GLN A 101 3.11 -1.89 11.11
C GLN A 101 4.16 -2.97 11.37
N ARG A 102 4.85 -3.42 10.32
CA ARG A 102 5.89 -4.46 10.39
C ARG A 102 7.27 -3.80 10.45
N PHE A 103 8.09 -4.23 11.40
CA PHE A 103 9.51 -3.85 11.45
C PHE A 103 10.33 -4.84 10.64
N ALA A 104 11.42 -4.38 10.02
CA ALA A 104 12.34 -5.26 9.33
C ALA A 104 12.89 -6.23 10.38
N SER A 105 12.59 -7.51 10.19
CA SER A 105 13.04 -8.57 11.09
C SER A 105 13.91 -9.53 10.30
N ASN A 106 14.95 -10.04 10.95
CA ASN A 106 15.71 -11.16 10.40
C ASN A 106 14.76 -12.30 9.98
N ILE A 107 15.05 -12.94 8.85
CA ILE A 107 14.25 -14.08 8.38
C ILE A 107 14.12 -15.10 9.50
N LYS A 108 12.92 -15.65 9.69
CA LYS A 108 12.69 -16.66 10.73
C LYS A 108 13.57 -17.88 10.45
N ARG A 109 14.13 -18.48 11.51
CA ARG A 109 14.93 -19.71 11.40
C ARG A 109 14.21 -20.81 10.63
N SER A 110 12.90 -20.98 10.85
CA SER A 110 12.08 -21.94 10.11
C SER A 110 11.96 -21.67 8.61
N ARG A 111 12.13 -20.41 8.18
CA ARG A 111 12.17 -20.03 6.76
C ARG A 111 13.57 -20.18 6.15
N ALA A 112 14.60 -20.00 6.96
CA ALA A 112 15.99 -20.23 6.57
C ALA A 112 16.37 -21.72 6.59
N LEU A 113 15.60 -22.53 7.31
CA LEU A 113 15.77 -23.97 7.37
C LEU A 113 15.22 -24.57 6.09
N VAL A 114 16.11 -24.74 5.10
CA VAL A 114 15.82 -25.48 3.88
C VAL A 114 16.23 -26.94 4.12
N SER A 115 15.33 -27.89 3.88
CA SER A 115 15.69 -29.31 3.97
C SER A 115 16.50 -29.76 2.75
N VAL A 116 17.22 -30.88 2.87
CA VAL A 116 17.93 -31.48 1.72
C VAL A 116 16.94 -31.83 0.61
N GLU A 117 15.76 -32.34 0.98
CA GLU A 117 14.67 -32.67 0.05
C GLU A 117 14.17 -31.44 -0.72
N GLU A 118 14.04 -30.29 -0.05
CA GLU A 118 13.65 -29.02 -0.69
C GLU A 118 14.73 -28.51 -1.65
N MET A 119 16.01 -28.64 -1.29
CA MET A 119 17.12 -28.32 -2.19
C MET A 119 17.13 -29.22 -3.42
N GLU A 120 17.03 -30.54 -3.24
CA GLU A 120 16.99 -31.49 -4.34
C GLU A 120 15.80 -31.23 -5.26
N LYS A 121 14.62 -30.93 -4.70
CA LYS A 121 13.43 -30.56 -5.45
C LYS A 121 13.63 -29.28 -6.26
N TYR A 122 14.23 -28.25 -5.66
CA TYR A 122 14.54 -27.00 -6.35
C TYR A 122 15.49 -27.23 -7.54
N PHE A 123 16.62 -27.90 -7.32
CA PHE A 123 17.59 -28.18 -8.39
C PHE A 123 17.03 -29.12 -9.45
N GLY A 124 16.15 -30.06 -9.07
CA GLY A 124 15.40 -30.89 -10.00
C GLY A 124 14.53 -30.06 -10.94
N HIS A 125 13.70 -29.16 -10.39
CA HIS A 125 12.89 -28.25 -11.19
C HIS A 125 13.73 -27.29 -12.02
N LEU A 126 14.83 -26.77 -11.46
CA LEU A 126 15.74 -25.87 -12.17
C LEU A 126 16.33 -26.56 -13.40
N LYS A 127 16.78 -27.81 -13.26
CA LYS A 127 17.30 -28.61 -14.37
C LYS A 127 16.25 -28.77 -15.48
N THR A 128 15.02 -29.13 -15.13
CA THR A 128 13.92 -29.22 -16.10
C THR A 128 13.61 -27.88 -16.76
N SER A 129 13.62 -26.77 -16.02
CA SER A 129 13.35 -25.44 -16.59
C SER A 129 14.46 -24.92 -17.51
N LEU A 130 15.68 -25.44 -17.37
CA LEU A 130 16.84 -25.10 -18.18
C LEU A 130 17.05 -26.06 -19.36
N GLU A 131 16.27 -27.14 -19.47
CA GLU A 131 16.35 -28.05 -20.62
C GLU A 131 15.95 -27.30 -21.91
N GLY A 132 16.90 -27.17 -22.83
CA GLY A 132 16.72 -26.45 -24.10
C GLY A 132 17.01 -24.95 -24.03
N ALA A 133 17.34 -24.40 -22.86
CA ALA A 133 17.82 -23.02 -22.76
C ALA A 133 19.28 -22.93 -23.21
N SER A 134 19.58 -22.02 -24.15
CA SER A 134 20.97 -21.71 -24.49
C SER A 134 21.68 -21.09 -23.29
N PRO A 135 22.95 -21.46 -23.00
CA PRO A 135 23.74 -20.83 -21.94
C PRO A 135 23.81 -19.30 -22.05
N GLU A 136 23.76 -18.77 -23.27
CA GLU A 136 23.78 -17.32 -23.55
C GLU A 136 22.52 -16.60 -23.05
N ASN A 137 21.42 -17.32 -22.83
CA ASN A 137 20.16 -16.78 -22.31
C ASN A 137 20.09 -16.80 -20.78
N ILE A 138 21.12 -17.31 -20.11
CA ILE A 138 21.19 -17.38 -18.64
C ILE A 138 21.98 -16.16 -18.15
N PHE A 139 21.26 -15.20 -17.55
CA PHE A 139 21.86 -14.06 -16.88
C PHE A 139 22.45 -14.47 -15.51
N ASN A 140 23.70 -14.09 -15.26
CA ASN A 140 24.37 -14.23 -13.96
C ASN A 140 24.60 -12.84 -13.34
#